data_AF-A0A9R0X9Q3-F1
#
_entry.id   AF-A0A9R0X9Q3-F1
#
_cell.length_a   1.000
_cell.length_b   1.000
_cell.length_c   1.000
_cell.angle_alpha   90.00
_cell.angle_beta   90.00
_cell.angle_gamma   90.00
#
_symmetry.space_group_name_H-M   'P 1'
#
loop_
_entity.id
_entity.type
_entity.pdbx_description
1 polymer ?
#
loop_
_entity_poly.entity_id
_entity_poly.type
_entity_poly.pdbx_seq_one_letter_code
_entity_poly.pdbx_strand_id
1 'polypeptide(L)'
;MGAAFLSSWPWDNLGIFKYVLYGPLVGKALAGRAWEPASPDHWLCLLLALFALRALIYQLWSSYSNMLFLTRRRRIVRDGVDFEQIDKEWDWDNFLILHIMMAATALYAFPSLRHLPGWNTGGLAVAAVLHVAATEPLFYVAHRAFHGAHLFARYHALHHSNKVPTPFTAGFATPLEHLVLGLLMALPLAGACAAGLGSVGLAFAYVLSFDFLRAMGHCNVELFPGGLFRSLPFLRYLIYTPTYHTIHHTGKKANFCLFMPLFDRLGGTLDASSWELQRKNRAGMDEAPDFVFLAHVVDVMQSMHVPFVMRTFASTPFAVRAFLVPLWPIALLFMFMVWAWSKTFIISYYHLRGKLHQIWAVPRYGFHYFLPFAKDGINDQIELAILRAERMGVKVVSLAALNKVCFPFILMRTRRSTAAARCS
;
A
#
# COMPACT_ATOMS: atom_id res chain seq x y z
N MET A 1 -15.64 0.93 -31.78
CA MET A 1 -14.28 1.49 -31.93
C MET A 1 -13.31 0.43 -31.44
N GLY A 2 -12.27 0.08 -32.21
CA GLY A 2 -11.27 -0.89 -31.78
C GLY A 2 -10.51 -0.41 -30.53
N ALA A 3 -9.96 -1.36 -29.76
CA ALA A 3 -9.10 -1.05 -28.62
C ALA A 3 -7.92 -0.17 -29.08
N ALA A 4 -7.59 0.86 -28.30
CA ALA A 4 -6.48 1.74 -28.64
C ALA A 4 -5.15 0.99 -28.42
N PHE A 5 -4.14 1.26 -29.24
CA PHE A 5 -2.83 0.64 -29.07
C PHE A 5 -2.29 0.94 -27.67
N LEU A 6 -1.82 -0.09 -26.95
CA LEU A 6 -1.32 0.00 -25.56
C LEU A 6 -2.35 0.43 -24.50
N SER A 7 -3.67 0.31 -24.76
CA SER A 7 -4.70 0.53 -23.73
C SER A 7 -4.98 -0.69 -22.84
N SER A 8 -4.45 -1.87 -23.19
CA SER A 8 -4.56 -3.13 -22.45
C SER A 8 -3.23 -3.89 -22.50
N TRP A 9 -2.95 -4.72 -21.49
CA TRP A 9 -1.66 -5.41 -21.45
C TRP A 9 -1.59 -6.52 -22.50
N PRO A 10 -0.43 -6.70 -23.18
CA PRO A 10 -0.28 -7.76 -24.18
C PRO A 10 -0.49 -9.18 -23.63
N TRP A 11 -0.46 -9.35 -22.31
CA TRP A 11 -0.55 -10.62 -21.60
C TRP A 11 -1.77 -10.71 -20.66
N ASP A 12 -2.79 -9.85 -20.85
CA ASP A 12 -4.01 -9.91 -20.03
C ASP A 12 -4.69 -11.29 -20.08
N ASN A 13 -4.57 -12.01 -21.19
CA ASN A 13 -5.11 -13.36 -21.37
C ASN A 13 -4.34 -14.46 -20.62
N LEU A 14 -3.16 -14.18 -20.06
CA LEU A 14 -2.36 -15.18 -19.35
C LEU A 14 -2.78 -15.36 -17.88
N GLY A 15 -3.50 -14.40 -17.29
CA GLY A 15 -3.83 -14.41 -15.87
C GLY A 15 -2.59 -14.69 -15.00
N ILE A 16 -2.65 -15.70 -14.13
CA ILE A 16 -1.52 -16.10 -13.28
C ILE A 16 -0.28 -16.57 -14.07
N PHE A 17 -0.43 -17.02 -15.33
CA PHE A 17 0.70 -17.47 -16.16
C PHE A 17 1.54 -16.32 -16.71
N LYS A 18 1.14 -15.05 -16.52
CA LYS A 18 1.94 -13.88 -16.92
C LYS A 18 3.34 -13.88 -16.31
N TYR A 19 3.51 -14.53 -15.16
CA TYR A 19 4.79 -14.71 -14.49
C TYR A 19 5.78 -15.57 -15.29
N VAL A 20 5.35 -16.36 -16.28
CA VAL A 20 6.25 -17.05 -17.21
C VAL A 20 7.08 -16.06 -18.03
N LEU A 21 6.61 -14.81 -18.21
CA LEU A 21 7.33 -13.77 -18.97
C LEU A 21 8.68 -13.38 -18.35
N TYR A 22 8.88 -13.53 -17.03
CA TYR A 22 10.19 -13.35 -16.41
C TYR A 22 11.04 -14.63 -16.40
N GLY A 23 10.45 -15.78 -16.78
CA GLY A 23 11.08 -17.10 -16.79
C GLY A 23 12.41 -17.15 -17.55
N PRO A 24 12.55 -16.54 -18.75
CA PRO A 24 13.81 -16.49 -19.46
C PRO A 24 14.95 -15.80 -18.67
N LEU A 25 14.65 -14.75 -17.91
CA LEU A 25 15.64 -14.07 -17.07
C LEU A 25 16.10 -14.96 -15.92
N VAL A 26 15.17 -15.65 -15.27
CA VAL A 26 15.47 -16.60 -14.19
C VAL A 26 16.25 -17.79 -14.73
N GLY A 27 15.81 -18.38 -15.85
CA GLY A 27 16.50 -19.50 -16.50
C GLY A 27 17.93 -19.15 -16.88
N LYS A 28 18.15 -17.95 -17.42
CA LYS A 28 19.50 -17.47 -17.71
C LYS A 28 20.33 -17.22 -16.44
N ALA A 29 19.74 -16.62 -15.41
CA ALA A 29 20.43 -16.40 -14.14
C ALA A 29 20.90 -17.73 -13.52
N LEU A 30 20.09 -18.78 -13.64
CA LEU A 30 20.44 -20.13 -13.19
C LEU A 30 21.54 -20.75 -14.06
N ALA A 31 21.40 -20.71 -15.38
CA ALA A 31 22.37 -21.28 -16.31
C ALA A 31 23.75 -20.61 -16.22
N GLY A 32 23.78 -19.29 -16.07
CA GLY A 32 25.00 -18.48 -15.95
C GLY A 32 25.56 -18.37 -14.54
N ARG A 33 24.96 -19.06 -13.55
CA ARG A 33 25.33 -18.99 -12.12
C ARG A 33 25.46 -17.54 -11.64
N ALA A 34 24.45 -16.72 -11.89
CA ALA A 34 24.46 -15.28 -11.59
C ALA A 34 24.70 -14.94 -10.10
N TRP A 35 24.53 -15.91 -9.19
CA TRP A 35 24.86 -15.74 -7.77
C TRP A 35 26.37 -15.67 -7.50
N GLU A 36 27.21 -16.13 -8.42
CA GLU A 36 28.67 -16.01 -8.30
C GLU A 36 29.10 -14.57 -8.65
N PRO A 37 29.83 -13.86 -7.77
CA PRO A 37 30.23 -12.46 -8.03
C PRO A 37 31.07 -12.26 -9.30
N ALA A 38 31.80 -13.30 -9.72
CA ALA A 38 32.59 -13.29 -10.95
C ALA A 38 31.76 -13.58 -12.21
N SER A 39 30.49 -13.97 -12.08
CA SER A 39 29.64 -14.28 -13.22
C SER A 39 29.36 -13.03 -14.06
N PRO A 40 29.50 -13.08 -15.40
CA PRO A 40 29.10 -11.98 -16.28
C PRO A 40 27.59 -11.72 -16.24
N ASP A 41 26.81 -12.66 -15.68
CA ASP A 41 25.37 -12.59 -15.55
C ASP A 41 24.91 -12.14 -14.15
N HIS A 42 25.83 -11.73 -13.27
CA HIS A 42 25.51 -11.27 -11.91
C HIS A 42 24.45 -10.15 -11.84
N TRP A 43 24.42 -9.29 -12.86
CA TRP A 43 23.41 -8.24 -13.00
C TRP A 43 21.97 -8.77 -13.03
N LEU A 44 21.73 -10.01 -13.47
CA LEU A 44 20.41 -10.63 -13.44
C LEU A 44 19.93 -10.83 -12.00
N CYS A 45 20.81 -11.23 -11.08
CA CYS A 45 20.48 -11.34 -9.66
C CYS A 45 20.13 -9.98 -9.07
N LEU A 46 20.90 -8.93 -9.40
CA LEU A 46 20.61 -7.56 -8.97
C LEU A 46 19.26 -7.07 -9.50
N LEU A 47 18.95 -7.37 -10.76
CA LEU A 47 17.69 -6.98 -11.39
C LEU A 47 16.49 -7.70 -10.76
N LEU A 48 16.60 -9.00 -10.50
CA LEU A 48 15.58 -9.79 -9.81
C LEU A 48 15.40 -9.33 -8.35
N ALA A 49 16.50 -9.01 -7.66
CA ALA A 49 16.45 -8.44 -6.31
C ALA A 49 15.74 -7.08 -6.31
N LEU A 50 16.05 -6.20 -7.27
CA LEU A 50 15.37 -4.92 -7.41
C LEU A 50 13.87 -5.12 -7.67
N PHE A 51 13.48 -6.03 -8.57
CA PHE A 51 12.07 -6.38 -8.81
C PHE A 51 11.36 -6.81 -7.53
N ALA A 52 11.97 -7.72 -6.76
CA ALA A 52 11.40 -8.21 -5.50
C ALA A 52 11.25 -7.10 -4.45
N LEU A 53 12.25 -6.23 -4.32
CA LEU A 53 12.20 -5.08 -3.42
C LEU A 53 11.13 -4.07 -3.82
N ARG A 54 10.96 -3.82 -5.12
CA ARG A 54 9.87 -2.96 -5.63
C ARG A 54 8.51 -3.55 -5.27
N ALA A 55 8.27 -4.83 -5.54
CA ALA A 55 7.03 -5.51 -5.14
C ALA A 55 6.79 -5.44 -3.62
N LEU A 56 7.85 -5.63 -2.82
CA LEU A 56 7.80 -5.55 -1.37
C LEU A 56 7.40 -4.15 -0.88
N ILE A 57 7.87 -3.06 -1.50
CA ILE A 57 7.47 -1.69 -1.12
C ILE A 57 5.95 -1.52 -1.23
N TYR A 58 5.34 -1.91 -2.35
CA TYR A 58 3.90 -1.80 -2.54
C TYR A 58 3.13 -2.68 -1.55
N GLN A 59 3.62 -3.90 -1.30
CA GLN A 59 3.03 -4.79 -0.30
C GLN A 59 3.12 -4.20 1.12
N LEU A 60 4.26 -3.64 1.52
CA LEU A 60 4.44 -3.02 2.83
C LEU A 60 3.57 -1.79 3.01
N TRP A 61 3.43 -0.96 1.97
CA TRP A 61 2.49 0.16 1.98
C TRP A 61 1.04 -0.32 2.11
N SER A 62 0.65 -1.36 1.37
CA SER A 62 -0.68 -1.96 1.46
C SER A 62 -0.94 -2.51 2.88
N SER A 63 0.04 -3.22 3.44
CA SER A 63 0.00 -3.69 4.82
C SER A 63 -0.22 -2.53 5.78
N TYR A 64 0.59 -1.47 5.69
CA TYR A 64 0.44 -0.26 6.50
C TYR A 64 -0.95 0.37 6.37
N SER A 65 -1.45 0.59 5.15
CA SER A 65 -2.77 1.17 4.89
C SER A 65 -3.90 0.35 5.53
N ASN A 66 -3.74 -0.97 5.61
CA ASN A 66 -4.69 -1.90 6.20
C ASN A 66 -4.47 -2.15 7.71
N MET A 67 -3.40 -1.63 8.33
CA MET A 67 -3.23 -1.61 9.78
C MET A 67 -4.18 -0.57 10.41
N LEU A 68 -5.49 -0.82 10.36
CA LEU A 68 -6.54 0.12 10.76
C LEU A 68 -6.42 0.56 12.23
N PHE A 69 -5.76 -0.24 13.06
CA PHE A 69 -5.41 0.12 14.42
C PHE A 69 -4.42 1.29 14.52
N LEU A 70 -3.62 1.55 13.48
CA LEU A 70 -2.72 2.71 13.33
C LEU A 70 -3.29 3.82 12.43
N THR A 71 -4.05 3.44 11.40
CA THR A 71 -4.34 4.32 10.26
C THR A 71 -5.75 4.90 10.24
N ARG A 72 -6.75 4.24 10.86
CA ARG A 72 -8.18 4.57 10.67
C ARG A 72 -8.51 6.06 10.80
N ARG A 73 -7.93 6.73 11.80
CA ARG A 73 -8.27 8.13 12.12
C ARG A 73 -7.81 9.08 11.04
N ARG A 74 -6.74 8.74 10.32
CA ARG A 74 -6.07 9.57 9.30
C ARG A 74 -6.39 9.15 7.87
N ARG A 75 -7.37 8.26 7.68
CA ARG A 75 -7.84 7.89 6.33
C ARG A 75 -8.48 9.09 5.64
N ILE A 76 -8.20 9.22 4.35
CA ILE A 76 -8.64 10.37 3.55
C ILE A 76 -10.01 10.06 2.95
N VAL A 77 -10.10 9.03 2.12
CA VAL A 77 -11.35 8.41 1.66
C VAL A 77 -11.80 7.39 2.71
N ARG A 78 -13.02 7.61 3.22
CA ARG A 78 -13.64 6.85 4.32
C ARG A 78 -14.42 5.63 3.85
N ASP A 79 -14.67 5.52 2.55
CA ASP A 79 -15.22 4.31 1.97
C ASP A 79 -14.24 3.14 2.13
N GLY A 80 -14.82 1.95 2.34
CA GLY A 80 -14.08 0.70 2.29
C GLY A 80 -13.69 0.36 0.85
N VAL A 81 -12.64 -0.45 0.70
CA VAL A 81 -12.32 -1.06 -0.60
C VAL A 81 -13.27 -2.25 -0.77
N ASP A 82 -14.05 -2.26 -1.85
CA ASP A 82 -14.98 -3.35 -2.16
C ASP A 82 -14.33 -4.44 -3.01
N PHE A 83 -15.08 -5.52 -3.24
CA PHE A 83 -14.61 -6.65 -4.05
C PHE A 83 -14.35 -6.26 -5.51
N GLU A 84 -15.16 -5.36 -6.08
CA GLU A 84 -14.99 -4.91 -7.46
C GLU A 84 -13.65 -4.19 -7.65
N GLN A 85 -13.28 -3.29 -6.72
CA GLN A 85 -11.98 -2.64 -6.74
C GLN A 85 -10.84 -3.64 -6.49
N ILE A 86 -11.03 -4.58 -5.57
CA ILE A 86 -10.04 -5.64 -5.28
C ILE A 86 -9.71 -6.45 -6.55
N ASP A 87 -10.72 -6.78 -7.34
CA ASP A 87 -10.62 -7.55 -8.58
C ASP A 87 -9.97 -6.73 -9.70
N LYS A 88 -10.34 -5.45 -9.83
CA LYS A 88 -9.67 -4.52 -10.78
C LYS A 88 -8.17 -4.43 -10.50
N GLU A 89 -7.79 -4.28 -9.24
CA GLU A 89 -6.39 -4.16 -8.81
C GLU A 89 -5.66 -5.51 -8.73
N TRP A 90 -6.26 -6.62 -9.17
CA TRP A 90 -5.64 -7.94 -9.04
C TRP A 90 -4.27 -8.01 -9.71
N ASP A 91 -4.18 -7.48 -10.93
CA ASP A 91 -2.97 -7.49 -11.77
C ASP A 91 -2.18 -6.17 -11.69
N TRP A 92 -2.23 -5.48 -10.55
CA TRP A 92 -1.53 -4.21 -10.30
C TRP A 92 -0.02 -4.27 -10.58
N ASP A 93 0.59 -5.46 -10.52
CA ASP A 93 2.01 -5.72 -10.67
C ASP A 93 2.48 -5.88 -12.12
N ASN A 94 1.59 -5.76 -13.12
CA ASN A 94 1.94 -5.84 -14.54
C ASN A 94 3.07 -4.87 -14.94
N PHE A 95 3.10 -3.68 -14.35
CA PHE A 95 4.18 -2.71 -14.62
C PHE A 95 5.54 -3.18 -14.13
N LEU A 96 5.61 -4.02 -13.09
CA LEU A 96 6.88 -4.57 -12.63
C LEU A 96 7.47 -5.49 -13.71
N ILE A 97 6.63 -6.30 -14.37
CA ILE A 97 7.01 -7.18 -15.48
C ILE A 97 7.51 -6.34 -16.67
N LEU A 98 6.77 -5.30 -17.03
CA LEU A 98 7.20 -4.40 -18.11
C LEU A 98 8.54 -3.73 -17.79
N HIS A 99 8.68 -3.13 -16.60
CA HIS A 99 9.89 -2.39 -16.24
C HIS A 99 11.12 -3.31 -16.10
N ILE A 100 10.97 -4.54 -15.62
CA ILE A 100 12.10 -5.49 -15.60
C ILE A 100 12.52 -5.88 -17.02
N MET A 101 11.57 -6.06 -17.94
CA MET A 101 11.88 -6.30 -19.36
C MET A 101 12.57 -5.11 -20.00
N MET A 102 12.12 -3.89 -19.73
CA MET A 102 12.77 -2.65 -20.20
C MET A 102 14.21 -2.55 -19.67
N ALA A 103 14.41 -2.78 -18.36
CA ALA A 103 15.73 -2.74 -17.74
C ALA A 103 16.66 -3.83 -18.27
N ALA A 104 16.16 -5.07 -18.44
CA ALA A 104 16.92 -6.15 -19.06
C ALA A 104 17.31 -5.81 -20.50
N THR A 105 16.37 -5.25 -21.29
CA THR A 105 16.64 -4.80 -22.67
C THR A 105 17.72 -3.74 -22.70
N ALA A 106 17.68 -2.76 -21.79
CA ALA A 106 18.72 -1.73 -21.69
C ALA A 106 20.09 -2.33 -21.33
N LEU A 107 20.14 -3.25 -20.36
CA LEU A 107 21.37 -3.96 -19.99
C LEU A 107 21.90 -4.83 -21.15
N TYR A 108 21.02 -5.36 -21.99
CA TYR A 108 21.41 -6.07 -23.21
C TYR A 108 21.97 -5.14 -24.28
N ALA A 109 21.28 -4.05 -24.56
CA ALA A 109 21.65 -3.06 -25.57
C ALA A 109 22.92 -2.27 -25.21
N PHE A 110 23.15 -2.04 -23.91
CA PHE A 110 24.29 -1.28 -23.41
C PHE A 110 25.10 -2.12 -22.40
N PRO A 111 26.05 -2.95 -22.88
CA PRO A 111 26.86 -3.81 -22.01
C PRO A 111 27.63 -3.06 -20.92
N SER A 112 27.97 -1.78 -21.13
CA SER A 112 28.62 -0.93 -20.13
C SER A 112 27.81 -0.79 -18.84
N LEU A 113 26.48 -0.88 -18.91
CA LEU A 113 25.60 -0.81 -17.73
C LEU A 113 25.71 -2.05 -16.82
N ARG A 114 26.28 -3.16 -17.32
CA ARG A 114 26.50 -4.38 -16.51
C ARG A 114 27.74 -4.29 -15.61
N HIS A 115 28.59 -3.28 -15.83
CA HIS A 115 29.86 -3.09 -15.13
C HIS A 115 29.89 -1.79 -14.31
N LEU A 116 28.72 -1.31 -13.88
CA LEU A 116 28.63 -0.12 -13.04
C LEU A 116 29.30 -0.36 -11.68
N PRO A 117 29.96 0.65 -11.10
CA PRO A 117 30.47 0.55 -9.74
C PRO A 117 29.33 0.35 -8.74
N GLY A 118 29.62 -0.25 -7.59
CA GLY A 118 28.63 -0.47 -6.54
C GLY A 118 28.00 0.83 -6.03
N TRP A 119 28.81 1.89 -5.87
CA TRP A 119 28.35 3.18 -5.37
C TRP A 119 29.15 4.34 -5.97
N ASN A 120 28.48 5.46 -6.26
CA ASN A 120 29.09 6.73 -6.64
C ASN A 120 28.19 7.88 -6.14
N THR A 121 28.70 8.70 -5.21
CA THR A 121 27.94 9.81 -4.62
C THR A 121 27.64 10.93 -5.62
N GLY A 122 28.52 11.17 -6.60
CA GLY A 122 28.29 12.18 -7.64
C GLY A 122 27.05 11.89 -8.48
N GLY A 123 26.71 10.61 -8.66
CA GLY A 123 25.52 10.17 -9.37
C GLY A 123 24.21 10.62 -8.70
N LEU A 124 24.19 10.76 -7.37
CA LEU A 124 23.01 11.23 -6.64
C LEU A 124 22.68 12.69 -6.98
N ALA A 125 23.71 13.55 -7.07
CA ALA A 125 23.52 14.96 -7.39
C ALA A 125 22.99 15.12 -8.82
N VAL A 126 23.58 14.42 -9.78
CA VAL A 126 23.11 14.41 -11.18
C VAL A 126 21.68 13.89 -11.27
N ALA A 127 21.38 12.77 -10.61
CA ALA A 127 20.05 12.19 -10.63
C ALA A 127 19.00 13.11 -9.98
N ALA A 128 19.34 13.77 -8.87
CA ALA A 128 18.45 14.74 -8.22
C ALA A 128 18.17 15.94 -9.11
N VAL A 129 19.22 16.53 -9.72
CA VAL A 129 19.07 17.66 -10.64
C VAL A 129 18.21 17.27 -11.84
N LEU A 130 18.48 16.13 -12.48
CA LEU A 130 17.69 15.66 -13.63
C LEU A 130 16.27 15.28 -13.24
N HIS A 131 16.04 14.76 -12.03
CA HIS A 131 14.70 14.48 -11.56
C HIS A 131 13.88 15.76 -11.45
N VAL A 132 14.42 16.79 -10.79
CA VAL A 132 13.74 18.08 -10.63
C VAL A 132 13.60 18.81 -11.96
N ALA A 133 14.68 18.90 -12.75
CA ALA A 133 14.72 19.73 -13.96
C ALA A 133 14.07 19.07 -15.19
N ALA A 134 13.97 17.74 -15.22
CA ALA A 134 13.44 17.00 -16.38
C ALA A 134 12.30 16.05 -16.00
N THR A 135 12.51 15.09 -15.09
CA THR A 135 11.49 14.07 -14.78
C THR A 135 10.17 14.68 -14.31
N GLU A 136 10.20 15.60 -13.34
CA GLU A 136 9.02 16.27 -12.81
C GLU A 136 8.25 17.11 -13.85
N PRO A 137 8.87 18.06 -14.59
CA PRO A 137 8.14 18.84 -15.59
C PRO A 137 7.65 17.99 -16.77
N LEU A 138 8.42 16.99 -17.22
CA LEU A 138 7.98 16.09 -18.28
C LEU A 138 6.81 15.21 -17.82
N PHE A 139 6.84 14.70 -16.59
CA PHE A 139 5.71 13.98 -16.01
C PHE A 139 4.49 14.89 -15.91
N TYR A 140 4.65 16.12 -15.40
CA TYR A 140 3.55 17.08 -15.28
C TYR A 140 2.85 17.31 -16.62
N VAL A 141 3.62 17.52 -17.69
CA VAL A 141 3.06 17.69 -19.05
C VAL A 141 2.37 16.41 -19.53
N ALA A 142 3.02 15.25 -19.40
CA ALA A 142 2.45 13.97 -19.82
C ALA A 142 1.16 13.64 -19.06
N HIS A 143 1.15 13.84 -17.75
CA HIS A 143 0.00 13.60 -16.89
C HIS A 143 -1.16 14.52 -17.25
N ARG A 144 -0.91 15.81 -17.49
CA ARG A 144 -1.94 16.73 -18.01
C ARG A 144 -2.47 16.31 -19.37
N ALA A 145 -1.61 15.83 -20.27
CA ALA A 145 -2.06 15.31 -21.55
C ALA A 145 -2.97 14.08 -21.38
N PHE A 146 -2.64 13.18 -20.46
CA PHE A 146 -3.49 12.04 -20.09
C PHE A 146 -4.86 12.43 -19.52
N HIS A 147 -4.99 13.63 -18.95
CA HIS A 147 -6.29 14.21 -18.53
C HIS A 147 -7.03 14.96 -19.64
N GLY A 148 -6.48 15.04 -20.85
CA GLY A 148 -7.21 15.49 -22.03
C GLY A 148 -8.27 14.48 -22.45
N ALA A 149 -9.42 14.95 -22.97
CA ALA A 149 -10.61 14.11 -23.22
C ALA A 149 -10.33 12.79 -23.95
N HIS A 150 -9.48 12.80 -24.98
CA HIS A 150 -9.14 11.62 -25.76
C HIS A 150 -8.26 10.61 -25.02
N LEU A 151 -7.15 11.07 -24.42
CA LEU A 151 -6.21 10.20 -23.72
C LEU A 151 -6.78 9.72 -22.38
N PHE A 152 -7.62 10.53 -21.74
CA PHE A 152 -8.30 10.15 -20.52
C PHE A 152 -9.20 8.94 -20.76
N ALA A 153 -10.11 9.03 -21.72
CA ALA A 153 -11.07 7.95 -22.00
C ALA A 153 -10.39 6.62 -22.40
N ARG A 154 -9.21 6.67 -23.01
CA ARG A 154 -8.51 5.48 -23.55
C ARG A 154 -7.44 4.90 -22.64
N TYR A 155 -6.78 5.72 -21.84
CA TYR A 155 -5.61 5.33 -21.06
C TYR A 155 -5.81 5.62 -19.57
N HIS A 156 -6.16 6.86 -19.22
CA HIS A 156 -6.07 7.29 -17.81
C HIS A 156 -7.35 7.04 -16.98
N ALA A 157 -8.51 6.83 -17.63
CA ALA A 157 -9.77 6.58 -16.95
C ALA A 157 -9.73 5.29 -16.12
N LEU A 158 -8.97 4.29 -16.56
CA LEU A 158 -8.75 3.04 -15.82
C LEU A 158 -8.09 3.32 -14.46
N HIS A 159 -7.00 4.08 -14.45
CA HIS A 159 -6.29 4.48 -13.24
C HIS A 159 -7.19 5.23 -12.25
N HIS A 160 -8.07 6.10 -12.77
CA HIS A 160 -9.04 6.90 -12.02
C HIS A 160 -10.39 6.22 -11.75
N SER A 161 -10.53 4.94 -12.10
CA SER A 161 -11.78 4.19 -11.93
C SER A 161 -11.98 3.68 -10.50
N ASN A 162 -10.91 3.60 -9.71
CA ASN A 162 -10.94 3.14 -8.34
C ASN A 162 -11.30 4.28 -7.39
N LYS A 163 -12.31 4.06 -6.55
CA LYS A 163 -12.84 5.08 -5.65
C LYS A 163 -11.87 5.41 -4.52
N VAL A 164 -11.20 4.39 -3.99
CA VAL A 164 -10.28 4.52 -2.86
C VAL A 164 -8.86 4.32 -3.38
N PRO A 165 -7.99 5.33 -3.40
CA PRO A 165 -6.60 5.09 -3.74
C PRO A 165 -5.98 4.05 -2.79
N THR A 166 -5.31 3.06 -3.35
CA THR A 166 -4.50 2.09 -2.62
C THR A 166 -3.08 2.08 -3.21
N PRO A 167 -2.08 1.59 -2.47
CA PRO A 167 -0.75 1.38 -3.03
C PRO A 167 -0.79 0.55 -4.34
N PHE A 168 -1.75 -0.36 -4.49
CA PHE A 168 -1.93 -1.13 -5.72
C PHE A 168 -2.62 -0.33 -6.83
N THR A 169 -3.48 0.64 -6.53
CA THR A 169 -4.00 1.59 -7.52
C THR A 169 -2.87 2.33 -8.24
N ALA A 170 -1.74 2.58 -7.56
CA ALA A 170 -0.57 3.12 -8.22
C ALA A 170 -0.11 2.17 -9.35
N GLY A 171 0.04 0.87 -9.10
CA GLY A 171 0.40 -0.09 -10.16
C GLY A 171 -0.67 -0.26 -11.24
N PHE A 172 -1.94 0.02 -10.90
CA PHE A 172 -3.10 -0.15 -11.79
C PHE A 172 -3.24 1.01 -12.80
N ALA A 173 -2.61 0.84 -13.96
CA ALA A 173 -2.68 1.75 -15.11
C ALA A 173 -2.38 1.00 -16.41
N THR A 174 -2.56 1.67 -17.56
CA THR A 174 -2.31 1.05 -18.89
C THR A 174 -0.82 0.87 -19.19
N PRO A 175 -0.46 -0.01 -20.15
CA PRO A 175 0.92 -0.15 -20.60
C PRO A 175 1.53 1.17 -21.08
N LEU A 176 0.76 2.02 -21.78
CA LEU A 176 1.27 3.31 -22.26
C LEU A 176 1.70 4.22 -21.10
N GLU A 177 0.86 4.32 -20.06
CA GLU A 177 1.19 5.14 -18.88
C GLU A 177 2.45 4.64 -18.18
N HIS A 178 2.61 3.32 -18.05
CA HIS A 178 3.79 2.73 -17.44
C HIS A 178 5.03 2.80 -18.32
N LEU A 179 4.91 2.73 -19.66
CA LEU A 179 6.02 3.02 -20.57
C LEU A 179 6.53 4.45 -20.38
N VAL A 180 5.63 5.43 -20.35
CA VAL A 180 5.98 6.84 -20.10
C VAL A 180 6.64 6.98 -18.73
N LEU A 181 6.04 6.42 -17.68
CA LEU A 181 6.59 6.48 -16.33
C LEU A 181 7.97 5.80 -16.22
N GLY A 182 8.13 4.64 -16.85
CA GLY A 182 9.39 3.90 -16.88
C GLY A 182 10.51 4.65 -17.59
N LEU A 183 10.21 5.32 -18.71
CA LEU A 183 11.17 6.18 -19.43
C LEU A 183 11.56 7.39 -18.58
N LEU A 184 10.59 8.04 -17.92
CA LEU A 184 10.83 9.18 -17.04
C LEU A 184 11.65 8.81 -15.79
N MET A 185 11.45 7.61 -15.25
CA MET A 185 12.25 7.04 -14.16
C MET A 185 13.66 6.66 -14.64
N ALA A 186 13.82 6.20 -15.88
CA ALA A 186 15.13 5.86 -16.44
C ALA A 186 15.99 7.11 -16.75
N LEU A 187 15.38 8.27 -17.01
CA LEU A 187 16.08 9.47 -17.47
C LEU A 187 17.19 9.95 -16.51
N PRO A 188 16.97 10.10 -15.19
CA PRO A 188 18.05 10.53 -14.28
C PRO A 188 19.15 9.49 -14.11
N LEU A 189 18.81 8.20 -14.20
CA LEU A 189 19.78 7.10 -14.18
C LEU A 189 20.66 7.11 -15.43
N ALA A 190 20.04 7.26 -16.60
CA ALA A 190 20.73 7.36 -17.87
C ALA A 190 21.67 8.58 -17.91
N GLY A 191 21.22 9.73 -17.43
CA GLY A 191 22.05 10.93 -17.34
C GLY A 191 23.23 10.78 -16.39
N ALA A 192 23.04 10.15 -15.22
CA ALA A 192 24.15 9.84 -14.32
C ALA A 192 25.15 8.86 -14.96
N CYS A 193 24.68 7.83 -15.68
CA CYS A 193 25.54 6.91 -16.41
C CYS A 193 26.31 7.61 -17.54
N ALA A 194 25.65 8.48 -18.31
CA ALA A 194 26.27 9.25 -19.39
C ALA A 194 27.34 10.22 -18.86
N ALA A 195 27.17 10.75 -17.64
CA ALA A 195 28.17 11.57 -16.96
C ALA A 195 29.33 10.75 -16.35
N GLY A 196 29.34 9.42 -16.50
CA GLY A 196 30.33 8.53 -15.86
C GLY A 196 30.15 8.36 -14.35
N LEU A 197 28.99 8.77 -13.81
CA LEU A 197 28.68 8.78 -12.38
C LEU A 197 27.58 7.76 -11.99
N GLY A 198 27.18 6.91 -12.92
CA GLY A 198 26.21 5.83 -12.68
C GLY A 198 26.75 4.81 -11.67
N SER A 199 25.87 4.23 -10.86
CA SER A 199 26.21 3.14 -9.94
C SER A 199 25.02 2.23 -9.69
N VAL A 200 25.28 0.99 -9.26
CA VAL A 200 24.23 0.03 -8.88
C VAL A 200 23.39 0.58 -7.73
N GLY A 201 24.03 1.11 -6.69
CA GLY A 201 23.33 1.66 -5.54
C GLY A 201 22.52 2.90 -5.87
N LEU A 202 22.92 3.73 -6.84
CA LEU A 202 22.07 4.82 -7.36
C LEU A 202 20.79 4.28 -7.99
N ALA A 203 20.89 3.25 -8.83
CA ALA A 203 19.73 2.63 -9.46
C ALA A 203 18.75 2.08 -8.42
N PHE A 204 19.25 1.37 -7.40
CA PHE A 204 18.43 0.89 -6.30
C PHE A 204 17.81 2.04 -5.50
N ALA A 205 18.60 2.99 -5.03
CA ALA A 205 18.12 4.10 -4.21
C ALA A 205 17.03 4.90 -4.95
N TYR A 206 17.29 5.28 -6.20
CA TYR A 206 16.37 6.10 -6.97
C TYR A 206 15.07 5.35 -7.31
N VAL A 207 15.14 4.12 -7.83
CA VAL A 207 13.94 3.35 -8.21
C VAL A 207 13.09 3.00 -6.99
N LEU A 208 13.72 2.61 -5.88
CA LEU A 208 13.00 2.30 -4.64
C LEU A 208 12.40 3.55 -4.01
N SER A 209 13.09 4.70 -4.01
CA SER A 209 12.52 5.98 -3.57
C SER A 209 11.34 6.41 -4.44
N PHE A 210 11.43 6.22 -5.76
CA PHE A 210 10.36 6.52 -6.70
C PHE A 210 9.09 5.71 -6.37
N ASP A 211 9.21 4.39 -6.25
CA ASP A 211 8.08 3.52 -5.90
C ASP A 211 7.57 3.81 -4.48
N PHE A 212 8.45 4.12 -3.53
CA PHE A 212 8.07 4.49 -2.17
C PHE A 212 7.18 5.73 -2.14
N LEU A 213 7.58 6.81 -2.81
CA LEU A 213 6.82 8.07 -2.85
C LEU A 213 5.50 7.90 -3.63
N ARG A 214 5.51 7.08 -4.68
CA ARG A 214 4.32 6.79 -5.48
C ARG A 214 3.30 5.98 -4.70
N ALA A 215 3.72 4.91 -4.04
CA ALA A 215 2.88 4.10 -3.16
C ALA A 215 2.39 4.91 -1.94
N MET A 216 3.24 5.78 -1.37
CA MET A 216 2.85 6.74 -0.32
C MET A 216 1.69 7.62 -0.78
N GLY A 217 1.77 8.21 -1.97
CA GLY A 217 0.72 9.09 -2.51
C GLY A 217 -0.65 8.41 -2.63
N HIS A 218 -0.66 7.10 -2.92
CA HIS A 218 -1.88 6.32 -3.05
C HIS A 218 -2.27 5.56 -1.79
N CYS A 219 -1.59 5.74 -0.66
CA CYS A 219 -1.82 4.89 0.51
C CYS A 219 -3.14 5.18 1.25
N ASN A 220 -3.85 6.26 0.89
CA ASN A 220 -5.10 6.73 1.50
C ASN A 220 -5.00 7.00 3.02
N VAL A 221 -3.81 7.30 3.52
CA VAL A 221 -3.56 7.66 4.92
C VAL A 221 -2.71 8.91 4.97
N GLU A 222 -3.16 9.95 5.68
CA GLU A 222 -2.37 11.18 5.81
C GLU A 222 -1.21 10.99 6.80
N LEU A 223 0.02 11.13 6.30
CA LEU A 223 1.26 10.85 7.03
C LEU A 223 1.96 12.09 7.54
N PHE A 224 1.79 13.22 6.86
CA PHE A 224 2.57 14.43 7.12
C PHE A 224 2.02 15.13 8.37
N PRO A 225 2.88 15.66 9.25
CA PRO A 225 2.42 16.44 10.42
C PRO A 225 1.65 17.68 9.99
N GLY A 226 0.56 18.01 10.68
CA GLY A 226 -0.31 19.13 10.29
C GLY A 226 0.37 20.50 10.43
N GLY A 227 1.43 20.58 11.24
CA GLY A 227 2.27 21.78 11.37
C GLY A 227 3.46 21.83 10.41
N LEU A 228 3.80 20.75 9.71
CA LEU A 228 5.06 20.65 8.96
C LEU A 228 5.21 21.77 7.93
N PHE A 229 4.20 21.99 7.10
CA PHE A 229 4.23 23.04 6.07
C PHE A 229 3.97 24.45 6.60
N ARG A 230 3.61 24.59 7.88
CA ARG A 230 3.61 25.89 8.56
C ARG A 230 5.01 26.22 9.06
N SER A 231 5.69 25.24 9.66
CA SER A 231 7.06 25.38 10.18
C SER A 231 8.09 25.50 9.06
N LEU A 232 7.91 24.75 7.96
CA LEU A 232 8.79 24.74 6.80
C LEU A 232 7.98 24.92 5.51
N PRO A 233 7.58 26.16 5.16
CA PRO A 233 6.65 26.43 4.06
C PRO A 233 7.13 25.99 2.68
N PHE A 234 8.45 25.89 2.47
CA PHE A 234 9.01 25.46 1.19
C PHE A 234 8.81 23.96 0.93
N LEU A 235 8.75 23.13 1.99
CA LEU A 235 8.62 21.67 1.84
C LEU A 235 7.33 21.25 1.12
N ARG A 236 6.26 22.05 1.24
CA ARG A 236 4.98 21.77 0.55
C ARG A 236 5.09 21.81 -0.98
N TYR A 237 6.19 22.35 -1.52
CA TYR A 237 6.46 22.39 -2.95
C TYR A 237 7.48 21.34 -3.38
N LEU A 238 8.21 20.74 -2.45
CA LEU A 238 9.21 19.69 -2.72
C LEU A 238 8.63 18.28 -2.62
N ILE A 239 7.52 18.11 -1.89
CA ILE A 239 6.88 16.80 -1.73
C ILE A 239 5.38 16.97 -1.53
N TYR A 240 4.58 16.21 -2.28
CA TYR A 240 3.14 16.13 -2.08
C TYR A 240 2.81 15.32 -0.81
N THR A 241 1.55 15.36 -0.37
CA THR A 241 1.05 14.41 0.63
C THR A 241 0.04 13.44 0.03
N PRO A 242 -0.30 12.34 0.72
CA PRO A 242 -1.37 11.44 0.27
C PRO A 242 -2.71 12.17 0.12
N THR A 243 -2.99 13.18 0.96
CA THR A 243 -4.18 14.04 0.78
C THR A 243 -4.11 14.81 -0.53
N TYR A 244 -2.96 15.42 -0.85
CA TYR A 244 -2.76 16.18 -2.09
C TYR A 244 -3.07 15.33 -3.33
N HIS A 245 -2.56 14.10 -3.36
CA HIS A 245 -2.79 13.16 -4.46
C HIS A 245 -4.21 12.57 -4.48
N THR A 246 -4.84 12.41 -3.32
CA THR A 246 -6.24 11.96 -3.25
C THR A 246 -7.22 13.02 -3.79
N ILE A 247 -6.92 14.31 -3.60
CA ILE A 247 -7.69 15.40 -4.22
C ILE A 247 -7.61 15.30 -5.75
N HIS A 248 -6.44 14.96 -6.29
CA HIS A 248 -6.28 14.70 -7.71
C HIS A 248 -7.18 13.54 -8.18
N HIS A 249 -7.14 12.39 -7.50
CA HIS A 249 -7.96 11.22 -7.85
C HIS A 249 -9.47 11.47 -7.80
N THR A 250 -9.93 12.26 -6.83
CA THR A 250 -11.35 12.58 -6.67
C THR A 250 -11.83 13.70 -7.61
N GLY A 251 -11.03 14.76 -7.77
CA GLY A 251 -11.40 15.95 -8.55
C GLY A 251 -10.96 15.95 -10.01
N LYS A 252 -9.86 15.26 -10.35
CA LYS A 252 -9.30 15.04 -11.70
C LYS A 252 -8.93 16.29 -12.50
N LYS A 253 -8.89 17.47 -11.85
CA LYS A 253 -8.71 18.78 -12.51
C LYS A 253 -7.49 19.57 -12.03
N ALA A 254 -6.80 19.08 -11.01
CA ALA A 254 -5.71 19.78 -10.34
C ALA A 254 -4.68 18.77 -9.82
N ASN A 255 -3.55 19.26 -9.32
CA ASN A 255 -2.53 18.46 -8.62
C ASN A 255 -1.92 17.35 -9.51
N PHE A 256 -1.31 17.73 -10.64
CA PHE A 256 -0.76 16.82 -11.66
C PHE A 256 0.73 16.48 -11.50
N CYS A 257 1.45 17.06 -10.53
CA CYS A 257 2.87 16.79 -10.32
C CYS A 257 3.17 15.31 -10.04
N LEU A 258 4.43 14.91 -10.25
CA LEU A 258 4.87 13.55 -9.92
C LEU A 258 5.09 13.40 -8.43
N PHE A 259 5.94 14.23 -7.83
CA PHE A 259 6.14 14.31 -6.39
C PHE A 259 6.19 15.74 -5.88
N MET A 260 6.51 16.73 -6.74
CA MET A 260 6.78 18.12 -6.35
C MET A 260 5.63 19.08 -6.73
N PRO A 261 4.80 19.54 -5.76
CA PRO A 261 3.74 20.52 -6.01
C PRO A 261 4.21 21.88 -6.56
N LEU A 262 5.53 22.11 -6.58
CA LEU A 262 6.14 23.23 -7.31
C LEU A 262 5.62 23.33 -8.75
N PHE A 263 5.55 22.23 -9.49
CA PHE A 263 5.16 22.24 -10.90
C PHE A 263 3.68 22.55 -11.10
N ASP A 264 2.81 22.10 -10.19
CA ASP A 264 1.42 22.51 -10.15
C ASP A 264 1.26 24.00 -9.84
N ARG A 265 2.10 24.54 -8.95
CA ARG A 265 2.06 25.97 -8.67
C ARG A 265 2.52 26.80 -9.87
N LEU A 266 3.59 26.39 -10.55
CA LEU A 266 4.09 27.06 -11.74
C LEU A 266 3.10 26.95 -12.92
N GLY A 267 2.49 25.79 -13.09
CA GLY A 267 1.51 25.54 -14.14
C GLY A 267 0.08 26.00 -13.83
N GLY A 268 -0.16 26.60 -12.65
CA GLY A 268 -1.46 27.13 -12.27
C GLY A 268 -2.54 26.07 -11.99
N THR A 269 -2.13 24.85 -11.65
CA THR A 269 -3.01 23.68 -11.43
C THR A 269 -3.02 23.18 -10.00
N LEU A 270 -2.49 23.95 -9.05
CA LEU A 270 -2.51 23.62 -7.63
C LEU A 270 -3.92 23.84 -7.04
N ASP A 271 -4.51 22.81 -6.44
CA ASP A 271 -5.79 22.91 -5.77
C ASP A 271 -5.66 23.68 -4.45
N ALA A 272 -6.46 24.75 -4.29
CA ALA A 272 -6.41 25.66 -3.16
C ALA A 272 -6.74 24.99 -1.80
N SER A 273 -7.54 23.91 -1.81
CA SER A 273 -7.95 23.19 -0.60
C SER A 273 -6.89 22.21 -0.09
N SER A 274 -5.86 21.91 -0.89
CA SER A 274 -4.86 20.86 -0.61
C SER A 274 -4.30 20.91 0.81
N TRP A 275 -3.86 22.09 1.25
CA TRP A 275 -3.19 22.25 2.54
C TRP A 275 -4.17 22.29 3.71
N GLU A 276 -5.40 22.75 3.48
CA GLU A 276 -6.44 22.73 4.51
C GLU A 276 -6.93 21.29 4.76
N LEU A 277 -7.24 20.56 3.69
CA LEU A 277 -7.64 19.17 3.77
C LEU A 277 -6.55 18.28 4.36
N GLN A 278 -5.28 18.53 4.03
CA GLN A 278 -4.15 17.82 4.63
C GLN A 278 -4.16 17.97 6.16
N ARG A 279 -4.35 19.19 6.67
CA ARG A 279 -4.42 19.44 8.12
C ARG A 279 -5.62 18.76 8.76
N LYS A 280 -6.78 18.82 8.09
CA LYS A 280 -8.02 18.17 8.56
C LYS A 280 -7.86 16.66 8.64
N ASN A 281 -7.34 16.02 7.60
CA ASN A 281 -7.11 14.58 7.56
C ASN A 281 -6.06 14.14 8.59
N ARG A 282 -5.03 14.97 8.82
CA ARG A 282 -4.02 14.68 9.84
C ARG A 282 -4.55 14.81 11.27
N ALA A 283 -5.37 15.82 11.57
CA ALA A 283 -6.03 15.94 12.88
C ALA A 283 -6.85 14.69 13.21
N GLY A 284 -7.41 14.09 12.15
CA GLY A 284 -8.06 12.81 12.17
C GLY A 284 -9.46 12.88 12.77
N MET A 285 -10.30 11.97 12.31
CA MET A 285 -11.69 11.86 12.72
C MET A 285 -11.95 10.40 13.11
N ASP A 286 -12.60 10.19 14.26
CA ASP A 286 -13.12 8.88 14.64
C ASP A 286 -14.64 8.93 14.44
N GLU A 287 -15.14 8.12 13.52
CA GLU A 287 -16.56 7.94 13.28
C GLU A 287 -17.04 6.75 14.11
N ALA A 288 -18.11 6.93 14.87
CA ALA A 288 -18.71 5.86 15.64
C ALA A 288 -19.38 4.86 14.68
N PRO A 289 -19.00 3.56 14.70
CA PRO A 289 -19.67 2.58 13.88
C PRO A 289 -21.09 2.32 14.39
N ASP A 290 -22.02 2.07 13.48
CA ASP A 290 -23.37 1.64 13.86
C ASP A 290 -23.36 0.21 14.41
N PHE A 291 -22.49 -0.65 13.86
CA PHE A 291 -22.40 -2.06 14.19
C PHE A 291 -20.95 -2.51 14.44
N VAL A 292 -20.71 -3.25 15.52
CA VAL A 292 -19.42 -3.88 15.82
C VAL A 292 -19.59 -5.39 15.96
N PHE A 293 -18.81 -6.15 15.19
CA PHE A 293 -18.62 -7.59 15.38
C PHE A 293 -17.30 -7.85 16.11
N LEU A 294 -17.37 -8.41 17.31
CA LEU A 294 -16.21 -8.84 18.08
C LEU A 294 -15.84 -10.28 17.68
N ALA A 295 -14.85 -10.38 16.81
CA ALA A 295 -14.24 -11.61 16.34
C ALA A 295 -13.10 -12.07 17.26
N HIS A 296 -12.67 -13.32 17.09
CA HIS A 296 -11.43 -13.85 17.65
C HIS A 296 -10.64 -14.51 16.52
N VAL A 297 -9.36 -14.78 16.76
CA VAL A 297 -8.52 -15.50 15.80
C VAL A 297 -8.85 -16.99 15.88
N VAL A 298 -8.95 -17.66 14.74
CA VAL A 298 -9.25 -19.11 14.71
C VAL A 298 -7.99 -19.89 15.10
N ASP A 299 -6.91 -19.70 14.35
CA ASP A 299 -5.61 -20.34 14.56
C ASP A 299 -4.45 -19.50 13.97
N VAL A 300 -3.21 -19.98 14.14
CA VAL A 300 -1.98 -19.30 13.70
C VAL A 300 -1.86 -19.19 12.17
N MET A 301 -2.35 -20.18 11.41
CA MET A 301 -2.37 -20.10 9.95
C MET A 301 -3.41 -19.08 9.47
N GLN A 302 -4.60 -19.08 10.07
CA GLN A 302 -5.68 -18.17 9.74
C GLN A 302 -5.32 -16.71 10.06
N SER A 303 -4.49 -16.46 11.08
CA SER A 303 -4.06 -15.10 11.42
C SER A 303 -3.25 -14.40 10.32
N MET A 304 -2.61 -15.18 9.44
CA MET A 304 -1.92 -14.65 8.25
C MET A 304 -2.88 -14.29 7.11
N HIS A 305 -4.15 -14.67 7.21
CA HIS A 305 -5.18 -14.46 6.20
C HIS A 305 -5.98 -13.17 6.46
N VAL A 306 -5.27 -12.06 6.69
CA VAL A 306 -5.85 -10.74 7.01
C VAL A 306 -5.26 -9.65 6.11
N PRO A 307 -6.01 -8.57 5.80
CA PRO A 307 -5.60 -7.59 4.80
C PRO A 307 -4.25 -6.90 5.07
N PHE A 308 -3.89 -6.69 6.34
CA PHE A 308 -2.63 -6.06 6.71
C PHE A 308 -1.42 -7.00 6.68
N VAL A 309 -1.63 -8.32 6.52
CA VAL A 309 -0.57 -9.27 6.21
C VAL A 309 -0.41 -9.34 4.69
N MET A 310 -1.45 -9.80 3.99
CA MET A 310 -1.51 -9.81 2.53
C MET A 310 -2.94 -9.67 2.04
N ARG A 311 -3.26 -8.52 1.41
CA ARG A 311 -4.57 -8.23 0.82
C ARG A 311 -5.03 -9.33 -0.14
N THR A 312 -4.16 -9.76 -1.06
CA THR A 312 -4.49 -10.75 -2.10
C THR A 312 -4.96 -12.07 -1.53
N PHE A 313 -4.35 -12.55 -0.44
CA PHE A 313 -4.84 -13.76 0.22
C PHE A 313 -6.13 -13.50 0.97
N ALA A 314 -6.21 -12.39 1.72
CA ALA A 314 -7.42 -12.00 2.45
C ALA A 314 -8.68 -11.87 1.57
N SER A 315 -8.53 -11.62 0.27
CA SER A 315 -9.62 -11.56 -0.72
C SER A 315 -10.03 -12.91 -1.32
N THR A 316 -9.35 -14.01 -1.00
CA THR A 316 -9.69 -15.36 -1.50
C THR A 316 -10.23 -16.25 -0.38
N PRO A 317 -10.90 -17.38 -0.69
CA PRO A 317 -11.25 -18.36 0.34
C PRO A 317 -10.01 -18.83 1.10
N PHE A 318 -10.15 -19.00 2.42
CA PHE A 318 -9.06 -19.46 3.27
C PHE A 318 -8.56 -20.84 2.82
N ALA A 319 -7.25 -20.94 2.62
CA ALA A 319 -6.56 -22.20 2.35
C ALA A 319 -5.15 -22.15 2.96
N VAL A 320 -4.71 -23.27 3.52
CA VAL A 320 -3.31 -23.44 3.95
C VAL A 320 -2.45 -23.63 2.71
N ARG A 321 -1.67 -22.61 2.36
CA ARG A 321 -0.78 -22.62 1.20
C ARG A 321 0.65 -22.91 1.64
N ALA A 322 1.39 -23.73 0.88
CA ALA A 322 2.74 -24.18 1.25
C ALA A 322 3.72 -23.01 1.49
N PHE A 323 3.64 -21.93 0.72
CA PHE A 323 4.54 -20.77 0.90
C PHE A 323 4.24 -19.95 2.17
N LEU A 324 3.12 -20.18 2.86
CA LEU A 324 2.84 -19.57 4.17
C LEU A 324 3.51 -20.32 5.32
N VAL A 325 3.90 -21.58 5.11
CA VAL A 325 4.54 -22.40 6.15
C VAL A 325 5.84 -21.77 6.67
N PRO A 326 6.75 -21.22 5.82
CA PRO A 326 7.92 -20.48 6.29
C PRO A 326 7.60 -19.24 7.12
N LEU A 327 6.41 -18.63 6.96
CA LEU A 327 5.97 -17.47 7.74
C LEU A 327 5.32 -17.87 9.07
N TRP A 328 5.02 -19.14 9.27
CA TRP A 328 4.34 -19.63 10.47
C TRP A 328 5.10 -19.33 11.77
N PRO A 329 6.45 -19.50 11.87
CA PRO A 329 7.18 -19.13 13.08
C PRO A 329 7.05 -17.64 13.42
N ILE A 330 7.02 -16.78 12.39
CA ILE A 330 6.82 -15.33 12.56
C ILE A 330 5.40 -15.06 13.06
N ALA A 331 4.39 -15.72 12.50
CA ALA A 331 3.01 -15.61 12.95
C ALA A 331 2.82 -16.11 14.39
N LEU A 332 3.55 -17.15 14.80
CA LEU A 332 3.55 -17.65 16.16
C LEU A 332 4.16 -16.65 17.15
N LEU A 333 5.29 -16.02 16.80
CA LEU A 333 5.87 -14.94 17.60
C LEU A 333 4.91 -13.75 17.71
N PHE A 334 4.27 -13.39 16.60
CA PHE A 334 3.25 -12.34 16.58
C PHE A 334 2.04 -12.69 17.48
N MET A 335 1.61 -13.94 17.50
CA MET A 335 0.57 -14.43 18.42
C MET A 335 0.95 -14.16 19.88
N PHE A 336 2.15 -14.53 20.31
CA PHE A 336 2.59 -14.29 21.69
C PHE A 336 2.63 -12.80 22.01
N MET A 337 3.13 -11.98 21.08
CA MET A 337 3.17 -10.53 21.21
C MET A 337 1.77 -9.92 21.39
N VAL A 338 0.81 -10.29 20.53
CA VAL A 338 -0.56 -9.73 20.64
C VAL A 338 -1.31 -10.29 21.84
N TRP A 339 -1.02 -11.53 22.27
CA TRP A 339 -1.61 -12.08 23.48
C TRP A 339 -1.17 -11.28 24.71
N ALA A 340 0.13 -10.98 24.81
CA ALA A 340 0.72 -10.27 25.94
C ALA A 340 0.33 -8.78 26.01
N TRP A 341 0.33 -8.07 24.88
CA TRP A 341 0.28 -6.60 24.90
C TRP A 341 -0.92 -5.97 24.20
N SER A 342 -1.67 -6.72 23.39
CA SER A 342 -2.70 -6.11 22.55
C SER A 342 -4.03 -5.96 23.28
N LYS A 343 -4.72 -4.86 22.95
CA LYS A 343 -6.14 -4.63 23.26
C LYS A 343 -6.97 -4.98 22.03
N THR A 344 -8.29 -4.99 22.15
CA THR A 344 -9.16 -5.15 20.98
C THR A 344 -8.90 -4.07 19.92
N PHE A 345 -8.77 -4.51 18.66
CA PHE A 345 -8.38 -3.64 17.55
C PHE A 345 -9.16 -3.96 16.28
N ILE A 346 -9.27 -2.97 15.38
CA ILE A 346 -10.06 -3.10 14.16
C ILE A 346 -9.26 -3.87 13.12
N ILE A 347 -9.88 -4.88 12.50
CA ILE A 347 -9.27 -5.66 11.41
C ILE A 347 -9.86 -5.34 10.04
N SER A 348 -11.14 -4.96 9.99
CA SER A 348 -11.84 -4.62 8.75
C SER A 348 -13.06 -3.76 9.06
N TYR A 349 -13.55 -3.06 8.04
CA TYR A 349 -14.77 -2.28 8.09
C TYR A 349 -15.40 -2.24 6.69
N TYR A 350 -16.71 -2.01 6.64
CA TYR A 350 -17.45 -1.83 5.40
C TYR A 350 -18.70 -1.00 5.66
N HIS A 351 -19.26 -0.43 4.60
CA HIS A 351 -20.56 0.25 4.65
C HIS A 351 -21.62 -0.67 4.06
N LEU A 352 -22.65 -0.98 4.85
CA LEU A 352 -23.80 -1.74 4.38
C LEU A 352 -25.04 -0.87 4.52
N ARG A 353 -25.70 -0.56 3.40
CA ARG A 353 -26.90 0.32 3.37
C ARG A 353 -26.67 1.66 4.09
N GLY A 354 -25.48 2.26 3.89
CA GLY A 354 -25.10 3.53 4.52
C GLY A 354 -24.81 3.46 6.01
N LYS A 355 -24.66 2.26 6.59
CA LYS A 355 -24.28 2.04 7.99
C LYS A 355 -22.86 1.54 8.09
N LEU A 356 -22.08 2.11 9.00
CA LEU A 356 -20.68 1.73 9.20
C LEU A 356 -20.60 0.49 10.08
N HIS A 357 -20.08 -0.60 9.51
CA HIS A 357 -19.84 -1.86 10.18
C HIS A 357 -18.34 -2.04 10.41
N GLN A 358 -17.97 -2.44 11.63
CA GLN A 358 -16.58 -2.74 11.97
C GLN A 358 -16.44 -4.15 12.53
N ILE A 359 -15.32 -4.79 12.21
CA ILE A 359 -14.92 -6.04 12.84
C ILE A 359 -13.73 -5.74 13.74
N TRP A 360 -13.91 -6.02 15.02
CA TRP A 360 -12.87 -5.86 16.05
C TRP A 360 -12.36 -7.24 16.42
N ALA A 361 -11.05 -7.45 16.35
CA ALA A 361 -10.42 -8.67 16.82
C ALA A 361 -10.14 -8.56 18.32
N VAL A 362 -10.62 -9.55 19.06
CA VAL A 362 -10.08 -9.91 20.37
C VAL A 362 -8.77 -10.66 20.11
N PRO A 363 -7.62 -10.23 20.66
CA PRO A 363 -6.31 -10.80 20.37
C PRO A 363 -6.11 -12.14 21.08
N ARG A 364 -6.99 -13.10 20.78
CA ARG A 364 -7.07 -14.43 21.37
C ARG A 364 -7.33 -15.43 20.27
N TYR A 365 -6.62 -16.55 20.33
CA TYR A 365 -6.68 -17.63 19.36
C TYR A 365 -7.61 -18.71 19.88
N GLY A 366 -8.21 -19.51 18.97
CA GLY A 366 -9.23 -20.48 19.33
C GLY A 366 -8.82 -21.39 20.50
N PHE A 367 -7.57 -21.87 20.50
CA PHE A 367 -7.06 -22.72 21.58
C PHE A 367 -6.96 -22.02 22.93
N HIS A 368 -6.78 -20.69 22.98
CA HIS A 368 -6.73 -19.93 24.24
C HIS A 368 -8.06 -20.00 25.02
N TYR A 369 -9.20 -20.17 24.34
CA TYR A 369 -10.52 -20.28 24.99
C TYR A 369 -10.68 -21.57 25.79
N PHE A 370 -9.82 -22.56 25.56
CA PHE A 370 -9.81 -23.83 26.27
C PHE A 370 -8.74 -23.87 27.38
N LEU A 371 -8.00 -22.78 27.60
CA LEU A 371 -7.03 -22.66 28.69
C LEU A 371 -7.70 -22.01 29.92
N PRO A 372 -7.86 -22.74 31.05
CA PRO A 372 -8.58 -22.21 32.22
C PRO A 372 -8.02 -20.88 32.74
N PHE A 373 -6.70 -20.74 32.77
CA PHE A 373 -6.02 -19.53 33.26
C PHE A 373 -6.17 -18.32 32.32
N ALA A 374 -6.56 -18.52 31.06
CA ALA A 374 -6.74 -17.44 30.09
C ALA A 374 -8.15 -16.84 30.14
N LYS A 375 -9.12 -17.52 30.79
CA LYS A 375 -10.54 -17.18 30.77
C LYS A 375 -10.81 -15.75 31.25
N ASP A 376 -10.28 -15.37 32.40
CA ASP A 376 -10.53 -14.04 32.98
C ASP A 376 -9.95 -12.93 32.08
N GLY A 377 -8.73 -13.13 31.57
CA GLY A 377 -8.10 -12.20 30.64
C GLY A 377 -8.77 -12.12 29.25
N ILE A 378 -9.57 -13.12 28.85
CA ILE A 378 -10.44 -13.06 27.66
C ILE A 378 -11.69 -12.24 27.99
N ASN A 379 -12.33 -12.52 29.12
CA ASN A 379 -13.53 -11.82 29.58
C ASN A 379 -13.28 -10.32 29.76
N ASP A 380 -12.16 -9.94 30.35
CA ASP A 380 -11.77 -8.54 30.52
C ASP A 380 -11.61 -7.83 29.17
N GLN A 381 -11.03 -8.48 28.16
CA GLN A 381 -10.88 -7.90 26.82
C GLN A 381 -12.23 -7.70 26.12
N ILE A 382 -13.15 -8.66 26.28
CA ILE A 382 -14.51 -8.57 25.74
C ILE A 382 -15.28 -7.44 26.43
N GLU A 383 -15.24 -7.38 27.77
CA GLU A 383 -15.92 -6.33 28.54
C GLU A 383 -15.39 -4.93 28.19
N LEU A 384 -14.07 -4.75 28.15
CA LEU A 384 -13.45 -3.49 27.76
C LEU A 384 -13.84 -3.06 26.34
N ALA A 385 -13.98 -4.01 25.41
CA ALA A 385 -14.42 -3.73 24.05
C ALA A 385 -15.88 -3.26 24.02
N ILE A 386 -16.76 -3.89 24.80
CA ILE A 386 -18.17 -3.50 24.84
C ILE A 386 -18.34 -2.13 25.51
N LEU A 387 -17.66 -1.87 26.63
CA LEU A 387 -17.64 -0.56 27.27
C LEU A 387 -17.07 0.53 26.35
N ARG A 388 -16.07 0.19 25.51
CA ARG A 388 -15.57 1.09 24.48
C ARG A 388 -16.63 1.37 23.41
N ALA A 389 -17.34 0.35 22.95
CA ALA A 389 -18.41 0.51 21.96
C ALA A 389 -19.57 1.37 22.51
N GLU A 390 -19.98 1.15 23.77
CA GLU A 390 -21.01 1.95 24.45
C GLU A 390 -20.60 3.42 24.55
N ARG A 391 -19.36 3.71 24.98
CA ARG A 391 -18.82 5.09 25.04
C ARG A 391 -18.73 5.76 23.66
N MET A 392 -18.55 4.98 22.60
CA MET A 392 -18.54 5.50 21.23
C MET A 392 -19.95 5.71 20.68
N GLY A 393 -21.00 5.23 21.35
CA GLY A 393 -22.38 5.30 20.86
C GLY A 393 -22.71 4.26 19.79
N VAL A 394 -22.03 3.11 19.81
CA VAL A 394 -22.31 1.99 18.90
C VAL A 394 -23.70 1.42 19.20
N LYS A 395 -24.52 1.23 18.16
CA LYS A 395 -25.92 0.80 18.32
C LYS A 395 -26.05 -0.69 18.54
N VAL A 396 -25.19 -1.48 17.89
CA VAL A 396 -25.26 -2.94 17.95
C VAL A 396 -23.86 -3.52 18.11
N VAL A 397 -23.69 -4.37 19.12
CA VAL A 397 -22.49 -5.17 19.32
C VAL A 397 -22.87 -6.65 19.26
N SER A 398 -22.17 -7.40 18.41
CA SER A 398 -22.33 -8.84 18.27
C SER A 398 -21.01 -9.55 18.56
N LEU A 399 -21.10 -10.75 19.15
CA LEU A 399 -19.96 -11.56 19.57
C LEU A 399 -19.82 -12.78 18.65
N ALA A 400 -18.59 -13.15 18.28
CA ALA A 400 -18.29 -14.44 17.66
C ALA A 400 -18.58 -15.61 18.64
N ALA A 401 -18.70 -16.83 18.12
CA ALA A 401 -19.18 -18.00 18.87
C ALA A 401 -18.41 -18.24 20.18
N LEU A 402 -17.07 -18.32 20.14
CA LEU A 402 -16.27 -18.56 21.36
C LEU A 402 -16.34 -17.38 22.34
N ASN A 403 -16.50 -16.15 21.84
CA ASN A 403 -16.71 -14.97 22.69
C ASN A 403 -18.03 -15.07 23.47
N LYS A 404 -19.10 -15.61 22.85
CA LYS A 404 -20.39 -15.84 23.53
C LYS A 404 -20.30 -16.91 24.61
N VAL A 405 -19.58 -18.00 24.34
CA VAL A 405 -19.44 -19.12 25.28
C VAL A 405 -18.63 -18.70 26.51
N CYS A 406 -17.58 -17.91 26.32
CA CYS A 406 -16.70 -17.48 27.41
C CYS A 406 -17.32 -16.38 28.27
N PHE A 407 -18.06 -15.44 27.65
CA PHE A 407 -18.70 -14.30 28.28
C PHE A 407 -20.24 -14.45 28.31
N PRO A 408 -20.81 -15.16 29.30
CA PRO A 408 -22.25 -15.24 29.45
C PRO A 408 -22.82 -13.85 29.78
N PHE A 409 -23.81 -13.41 29.00
CA PHE A 409 -24.51 -12.11 29.10
C PHE A 409 -24.97 -11.73 30.51
N ILE A 410 -25.10 -12.71 31.40
CA ILE A 410 -25.47 -12.57 32.82
C ILE A 410 -24.47 -11.68 33.58
N LEU A 411 -23.19 -11.62 33.19
CA LEU A 411 -22.17 -10.80 33.87
C LEU A 411 -22.34 -9.28 33.71
N MET A 412 -23.01 -8.80 32.66
CA MET A 412 -23.24 -7.35 32.49
C MET A 412 -24.23 -6.78 33.51
N ARG A 413 -25.22 -7.58 33.91
CA ARG A 413 -26.27 -7.12 34.83
C ARG A 413 -25.75 -7.01 36.27
N THR A 414 -24.80 -7.88 36.65
CA THR A 414 -24.20 -7.90 38.00
C THR A 414 -23.08 -6.87 38.18
N ARG A 415 -22.30 -6.51 37.15
CA ARG A 415 -21.27 -5.45 37.26
C ARG A 415 -21.81 -4.02 37.13
N ARG A 416 -22.99 -3.81 36.53
CA ARG A 416 -23.68 -2.51 36.59
C ARG A 416 -24.04 -2.11 38.02
N SER A 417 -24.34 -3.06 38.92
CA SER A 417 -24.64 -2.75 40.33
C SER A 417 -23.39 -2.43 41.15
N THR A 418 -22.23 -3.05 40.84
CA THR A 418 -20.98 -2.80 41.58
C THR A 418 -20.24 -1.55 41.13
N ALA A 419 -20.38 -1.12 39.86
CA ALA A 419 -19.86 0.16 39.41
C ALA A 419 -20.69 1.35 39.95
N ALA A 420 -22.02 1.21 40.03
CA ALA A 420 -22.88 2.21 40.67
C ALA A 420 -22.61 2.33 42.19
N ALA A 421 -22.27 1.23 42.86
CA ALA A 421 -21.91 1.22 44.28
C ALA A 421 -20.48 1.72 44.60
N ARG A 422 -19.64 1.99 43.59
CA ARG A 422 -18.30 2.60 43.77
C ARG A 422 -18.26 4.09 43.46
N CYS A 423 -19.39 4.68 43.08
CA CYS A 423 -19.55 6.12 42.86
C CYS A 423 -20.63 6.76 43.78
N SER A 424 -20.96 6.11 44.90
CA SER A 424 -21.80 6.67 45.97
C SER A 424 -20.98 6.93 47.23
#